data_AF-A0A4P5RY63-F1
#
_entry.id   AF-A0A4P5RY63-F1
#
_cell.length_a   1.000
_cell.length_b   1.000
_cell.length_c   1.000
_cell.angle_alpha   90.00
_cell.angle_beta   90.00
_cell.angle_gamma   90.00
#
_symmetry.space_group_name_H-M   'P 1'
#
loop_
_entity.id
_entity.type
_entity.pdbx_description
1 polymer ?
#
loop_
_entity_poly.entity_id
_entity_poly.type
_entity_poly.pdbx_seq_one_letter_code
_entity_poly.pdbx_strand_id
1 'polypeptide(L)'
;MNSTFGVEEVDQATKNRIWNGATGSTFKIPIKTTEKSNLNTFFGKGRENAQGFVAPRHWYETEIIVGRRVQESAVDYPIKKDFITYTDDGYKFILKTSGDYGKNLRSRDDLTLLGRWLKGRMESAHCLESGQPVTAKVLYNYGRDTIVLTKTNNLERDPVSGEMLEVWAIDFARPNS
;
A
#
# COMPACT_ATOMS: atom_id res chain seq x y z
N MET A 1 -4.73 2.54 12.60
CA MET A 1 -5.62 1.88 11.61
C MET A 1 -7.00 1.58 12.19
N ASN A 2 -7.13 1.29 13.50
CA ASN A 2 -8.29 0.73 14.23
C ASN A 2 -9.63 1.52 14.20
N SER A 3 -9.74 2.58 13.42
CA SER A 3 -10.97 3.38 13.25
C SER A 3 -11.24 3.79 11.81
N THR A 4 -10.55 3.19 10.84
CA THR A 4 -10.67 3.52 9.42
C THR A 4 -11.68 2.59 8.75
N PHE A 5 -12.66 3.16 8.06
CA PHE A 5 -13.67 2.40 7.30
C PHE A 5 -12.99 1.50 6.25
N GLY A 6 -13.46 0.26 6.12
CA GLY A 6 -12.90 -0.72 5.17
C GLY A 6 -11.61 -1.39 5.63
N VAL A 7 -11.21 -1.23 6.90
CA VAL A 7 -10.10 -1.95 7.54
C VAL A 7 -10.64 -2.90 8.59
N GLU A 8 -10.16 -4.14 8.55
CA GLU A 8 -10.44 -5.14 9.57
C GLU A 8 -9.15 -5.52 10.30
N GLU A 9 -9.20 -5.64 11.63
CA GLU A 9 -8.15 -6.29 12.40
C GLU A 9 -8.24 -7.81 12.22
N VAL A 10 -7.09 -8.45 12.11
CA VAL A 10 -6.96 -9.88 11.80
C VAL A 10 -6.26 -10.56 12.95
N ASP A 11 -6.88 -11.63 13.47
CA ASP A 11 -6.25 -12.45 14.50
C ASP A 11 -5.01 -13.21 13.96
N GLN A 12 -4.16 -13.64 14.90
CA GLN A 12 -2.90 -14.29 14.55
C GLN A 12 -3.11 -15.61 13.78
N ALA A 13 -4.20 -16.34 14.05
CA ALA A 13 -4.47 -17.63 13.40
C ALA A 13 -4.83 -17.43 11.92
N THR A 14 -5.69 -16.47 11.62
CA THR A 14 -6.10 -16.08 10.28
C THR A 14 -4.92 -15.52 9.50
N LYS A 15 -4.12 -14.65 10.13
CA LYS A 15 -2.87 -14.16 9.54
C LYS A 15 -1.95 -15.32 9.20
N ASN A 16 -1.64 -16.22 10.14
CA ASN A 16 -0.79 -17.38 9.89
C ASN A 16 -1.31 -18.24 8.72
N ARG A 17 -2.62 -18.48 8.65
CA ARG A 17 -3.25 -19.23 7.55
C ARG A 17 -2.99 -18.56 6.19
N ILE A 18 -3.21 -17.25 6.07
CA ILE A 18 -2.99 -16.51 4.83
C ILE A 18 -1.51 -16.54 4.42
N TRP A 19 -0.62 -16.29 5.37
CA TRP A 19 0.82 -16.25 5.12
C TRP A 19 1.41 -17.63 4.80
N ASN A 20 0.87 -18.71 5.37
CA ASN A 20 1.23 -20.09 4.98
C ASN A 20 0.74 -20.45 3.57
N GLY A 21 -0.25 -19.74 3.04
CA GLY A 21 -0.71 -19.86 1.65
C GLY A 21 0.10 -19.03 0.66
N ALA A 22 1.16 -18.34 1.08
CA ALA A 22 2.03 -17.58 0.21
C ALA A 22 2.65 -18.48 -0.89
N THR A 23 2.58 -18.01 -2.13
CA THR A 23 3.17 -18.67 -3.30
C THR A 23 4.61 -18.17 -3.54
N GLY A 24 5.27 -18.70 -4.57
CA GLY A 24 6.56 -18.18 -5.03
C GLY A 24 6.47 -16.85 -5.80
N SER A 25 5.27 -16.33 -6.09
CA SER A 25 5.12 -15.03 -6.76
C SER A 25 5.20 -13.89 -5.75
N THR A 26 6.36 -13.22 -5.75
CA THR A 26 6.68 -12.14 -4.82
C THR A 26 7.29 -10.94 -5.56
N PHE A 27 6.80 -9.76 -5.24
CA PHE A 27 7.22 -8.48 -5.80
C PHE A 27 7.86 -7.61 -4.72
N LYS A 28 9.12 -7.22 -4.92
CA LYS A 28 9.80 -6.23 -4.08
C LYS A 28 9.62 -4.85 -4.70
N ILE A 29 8.68 -4.08 -4.17
CA ILE A 29 8.28 -2.76 -4.69
C ILE A 29 9.06 -1.68 -3.95
N PRO A 30 9.98 -0.94 -4.61
CA PRO A 30 10.75 0.11 -3.95
C PRO A 30 9.85 1.30 -3.57
N ILE A 31 10.06 1.82 -2.37
CA ILE A 31 9.51 3.10 -1.91
C ILE A 31 10.33 4.23 -2.54
N LYS A 32 9.73 4.90 -3.52
CA LYS A 32 10.37 6.02 -4.20
C LYS A 32 10.36 7.27 -3.32
N THR A 33 11.48 7.98 -3.30
CA THR A 33 11.70 9.26 -2.59
C THR A 33 11.47 10.48 -3.49
N THR A 34 10.66 10.32 -4.54
CA THR A 34 10.28 11.40 -5.46
C THR A 34 9.61 12.55 -4.71
N GLU A 35 9.91 13.80 -5.05
CA GLU A 35 9.49 14.96 -4.24
C GLU A 35 7.97 15.22 -4.20
N LYS A 36 7.23 14.88 -5.27
CA LYS A 36 5.83 15.32 -5.47
C LYS A 36 4.86 14.21 -5.90
N SER A 37 5.27 12.95 -5.77
CA SER A 37 4.47 11.77 -6.14
C SER A 37 4.79 10.60 -5.20
N ASN A 38 4.16 9.44 -5.41
CA ASN A 38 4.27 8.29 -4.52
C ASN A 38 3.83 8.65 -3.10
N LEU A 39 4.68 8.43 -2.10
CA LEU A 39 4.41 8.80 -0.71
C LEU A 39 4.40 10.32 -0.49
N ASN A 40 5.06 11.08 -1.37
CA ASN A 40 5.15 12.54 -1.26
C ASN A 40 4.10 13.26 -2.12
N THR A 41 3.01 12.58 -2.48
CA THR A 41 1.89 13.17 -3.23
C THR A 41 1.33 14.42 -2.54
N PHE A 42 1.37 14.49 -1.21
CA PHE A 42 1.03 15.68 -0.41
C PHE A 42 1.69 16.99 -0.90
N PHE A 43 2.94 16.93 -1.37
CA PHE A 43 3.71 18.10 -1.84
C PHE A 43 3.50 18.42 -3.33
N GLY A 44 2.67 17.64 -4.01
CA GLY A 44 2.30 17.86 -5.40
C GLY A 44 1.21 18.91 -5.58
N LYS A 45 0.81 19.17 -6.84
CA LYS A 45 -0.31 20.07 -7.14
C LYS A 45 -1.58 19.52 -6.48
N GLY A 46 -2.30 20.40 -5.79
CA GLY A 46 -3.63 20.13 -5.22
C GLY A 46 -4.69 19.81 -6.27
N ARG A 47 -5.91 19.55 -5.81
CA ARG A 47 -7.07 19.28 -6.66
C ARG A 47 -7.79 20.60 -6.95
N GLU A 48 -7.81 20.97 -8.22
CA GLU A 48 -8.50 22.16 -8.71
C GLU A 48 -9.96 21.81 -8.98
N ASN A 49 -10.90 22.57 -8.43
CA ASN A 49 -12.33 22.42 -8.73
C ASN A 49 -12.76 23.29 -9.93
N ALA A 50 -14.01 23.13 -10.37
CA ALA A 50 -14.55 23.88 -11.51
C ALA A 50 -14.56 25.42 -11.30
N GLN A 51 -14.49 25.87 -10.05
CA GLN A 51 -14.44 27.28 -9.66
C GLN A 51 -13.00 27.82 -9.54
N GLY A 52 -11.98 27.00 -9.86
CA GLY A 52 -10.56 27.38 -9.80
C GLY A 52 -9.95 27.34 -8.39
N PHE A 53 -10.68 26.89 -7.36
CA PHE A 53 -10.11 26.69 -6.03
C PHE A 53 -9.27 25.41 -6.00
N VAL A 54 -8.04 25.54 -5.48
CA VAL A 54 -7.09 24.42 -5.36
C VAL A 54 -7.08 23.91 -3.92
N ALA A 55 -7.72 22.76 -3.69
CA ALA A 55 -7.65 22.06 -2.41
C ALA A 55 -6.30 21.32 -2.29
N PRO A 56 -5.55 21.46 -1.18
CA PRO A 56 -4.32 20.69 -0.98
C PRO A 56 -4.62 19.20 -0.90
N ARG A 57 -3.62 18.37 -1.23
CA ARG A 57 -3.75 16.91 -1.10
C ARG A 57 -3.68 16.50 0.36
N HIS A 58 -4.33 15.39 0.69
CA HIS A 58 -4.32 14.89 2.07
C HIS A 58 -2.92 14.36 2.44
N TRP A 59 -2.48 14.53 3.69
CA TRP A 59 -1.15 14.08 4.14
C TRP A 59 -0.89 12.59 3.84
N TYR A 60 -1.87 11.74 4.16
CA TYR A 60 -1.82 10.30 3.87
C TYR A 60 -2.24 9.92 2.44
N GLU A 61 -2.58 10.86 1.55
CA GLU A 61 -2.88 10.53 0.15
C GLU A 61 -1.62 9.97 -0.53
N THR A 62 -1.70 8.74 -1.05
CA THR A 62 -0.57 8.09 -1.70
C THR A 62 -1.03 7.25 -2.90
N GLU A 63 -0.14 7.13 -3.88
CA GLU A 63 -0.28 6.21 -5.01
C GLU A 63 1.10 5.65 -5.36
N ILE A 64 1.37 4.39 -5.02
CA ILE A 64 2.67 3.78 -5.25
C ILE A 64 2.79 3.41 -6.72
N ILE A 65 3.76 4.01 -7.41
CA ILE A 65 4.00 3.75 -8.83
C ILE A 65 4.96 2.57 -8.95
N VAL A 66 4.42 1.40 -9.27
CA VAL A 66 5.17 0.16 -9.52
C VAL A 66 5.73 0.18 -10.92
N GLY A 67 7.06 0.09 -11.03
CA GLY A 67 7.76 0.10 -12.32
C GLY A 67 7.59 -1.22 -13.07
N ARG A 68 7.59 -1.17 -14.41
CA ARG A 68 7.41 -2.35 -15.28
C ARG A 68 8.36 -3.51 -14.95
N ARG A 69 9.64 -3.22 -14.71
CA ARG A 69 10.63 -4.25 -14.31
C ARG A 69 10.26 -4.97 -13.01
N VAL A 70 9.59 -4.28 -12.08
CA VAL A 70 9.08 -4.91 -10.84
C VAL A 70 7.85 -5.75 -11.17
N GLN A 71 6.92 -5.25 -11.99
CA GLN A 71 5.75 -6.04 -12.40
C GLN A 71 6.14 -7.33 -13.14
N GLU A 72 7.25 -7.31 -13.87
CA GLU A 72 7.80 -8.44 -14.63
C GLU A 72 8.78 -9.31 -13.82
N SER A 73 9.06 -8.98 -12.54
CA SER A 73 10.04 -9.72 -11.74
C SER A 73 9.53 -11.07 -11.21
N ALA A 74 8.22 -11.30 -11.28
CA ALA A 74 7.55 -12.54 -10.93
C ALA A 74 6.28 -12.69 -11.77
N VAL A 75 5.62 -13.84 -11.67
CA VAL A 75 4.38 -14.14 -12.42
C VAL A 75 3.15 -13.51 -11.75
N ASP A 76 2.09 -13.27 -12.49
CA ASP A 76 0.77 -12.87 -11.96
C ASP A 76 0.72 -11.56 -11.17
N TYR A 77 1.53 -10.55 -11.50
CA TYR A 77 1.30 -9.20 -10.96
C TYR A 77 -0.16 -8.79 -11.22
N PRO A 78 -0.91 -8.26 -10.22
CA PRO A 78 -2.35 -8.05 -10.35
C PRO A 78 -2.60 -6.81 -11.22
N ILE A 79 -2.58 -6.93 -12.56
CA ILE A 79 -2.73 -5.79 -13.48
C ILE A 79 -4.19 -5.38 -13.63
N LYS A 80 -4.51 -4.12 -13.27
CA LYS A 80 -5.85 -3.53 -13.32
C LYS A 80 -6.91 -4.35 -12.56
N LYS A 81 -6.54 -4.85 -11.39
CA LYS A 81 -7.40 -5.67 -10.52
C LYS A 81 -7.53 -5.06 -9.14
N ASP A 82 -8.66 -5.32 -8.51
CA ASP A 82 -8.85 -5.22 -7.06
C ASP A 82 -8.43 -6.55 -6.41
N PHE A 83 -7.89 -6.49 -5.20
CA PHE A 83 -7.47 -7.67 -4.45
C PHE A 83 -7.45 -7.42 -2.94
N ILE A 84 -7.78 -8.45 -2.17
CA ILE A 84 -7.76 -8.39 -0.70
C ILE A 84 -6.31 -8.51 -0.25
N THR A 85 -5.91 -7.66 0.68
CA THR A 85 -4.54 -7.60 1.18
C THR A 85 -4.51 -7.80 2.69
N TYR A 86 -3.67 -8.71 3.15
CA TYR A 86 -3.36 -8.94 4.56
C TYR A 86 -1.95 -8.41 4.87
N THR A 87 -1.85 -7.53 5.86
CA THR A 87 -0.59 -6.89 6.24
C THR A 87 0.21 -7.73 7.24
N ASP A 88 1.53 -7.51 7.29
CA ASP A 88 2.43 -8.15 8.25
C ASP A 88 2.13 -7.77 9.71
N ASP A 89 1.36 -6.71 9.95
CA ASP A 89 0.98 -6.21 11.27
C ASP A 89 -0.49 -6.47 11.63
N GLY A 90 -1.19 -7.32 10.86
CA GLY A 90 -2.51 -7.85 11.25
C GLY A 90 -3.71 -7.01 10.84
N TYR A 91 -3.63 -6.31 9.71
CA TYR A 91 -4.75 -5.60 9.10
C TYR A 91 -5.16 -6.23 7.77
N LYS A 92 -6.43 -6.10 7.43
CA LYS A 92 -6.99 -6.47 6.13
C LYS A 92 -7.69 -5.28 5.50
N PHE A 93 -7.40 -5.04 4.23
CA PHE A 93 -8.10 -4.06 3.39
C PHE A 93 -7.88 -4.38 1.90
N ILE A 94 -8.62 -3.69 1.03
CA ILE A 94 -8.55 -3.93 -0.41
C ILE A 94 -7.63 -2.92 -1.09
N LEU A 95 -6.70 -3.45 -1.88
CA LEU A 95 -5.86 -2.69 -2.77
C LEU A 95 -6.34 -2.87 -4.21
N LYS A 96 -5.92 -1.94 -5.07
CA LYS A 96 -6.16 -1.98 -6.51
C LYS A 96 -4.95 -1.52 -7.26
N THR A 97 -4.72 -2.11 -8.42
CA THR A 97 -3.84 -1.53 -9.44
C THR A 97 -4.66 -0.83 -10.51
N SER A 98 -4.13 0.26 -11.06
CA SER A 98 -4.80 1.04 -12.11
C SER A 98 -3.82 1.86 -12.95
N GLY A 99 -4.34 2.70 -13.83
CA GLY A 99 -3.54 3.49 -14.76
C GLY A 99 -2.90 2.65 -15.87
N ASP A 100 -2.00 3.28 -16.63
CA ASP A 100 -1.28 2.60 -17.71
C ASP A 100 -0.53 1.40 -17.17
N TYR A 101 -0.72 0.24 -17.82
CA TYR A 101 -0.08 -1.02 -17.46
C TYR A 101 -0.31 -1.47 -15.99
N GLY A 102 -1.31 -0.93 -15.28
CA GLY A 102 -1.53 -1.26 -13.87
C GLY A 102 -0.43 -0.74 -12.93
N LYS A 103 0.28 0.34 -13.33
CA LYS A 103 1.41 0.91 -12.58
C LYS A 103 1.03 1.52 -11.22
N ASN A 104 -0.22 1.91 -11.03
CA ASN A 104 -0.66 2.64 -9.83
C ASN A 104 -1.22 1.67 -8.79
N LEU A 105 -0.45 1.34 -7.75
CA LEU A 105 -0.90 0.57 -6.58
C LEU A 105 -1.43 1.52 -5.50
N ARG A 106 -2.68 1.32 -5.11
CA ARG A 106 -3.37 2.17 -4.12
C ARG A 106 -4.47 1.40 -3.39
N SER A 107 -4.89 1.91 -2.24
CA SER A 107 -6.09 1.41 -1.56
C SER A 107 -7.35 1.72 -2.36
N ARG A 108 -8.31 0.79 -2.31
CA ARG A 108 -9.61 0.95 -2.97
C ARG A 108 -10.47 1.94 -2.17
N ASP A 109 -11.21 2.78 -2.89
CA ASP A 109 -12.18 3.78 -2.41
C ASP A 109 -11.63 4.92 -1.52
N ASP A 110 -10.56 4.69 -0.77
CA ASP A 110 -9.87 5.70 0.04
C ASP A 110 -8.37 5.73 -0.32
N LEU A 111 -7.92 6.79 -1.00
CA LEU A 111 -6.51 7.00 -1.37
C LEU A 111 -5.59 7.28 -0.18
N THR A 112 -6.15 7.46 1.02
CA THR A 112 -5.39 7.73 2.24
C THR A 112 -5.00 6.47 2.99
N LEU A 113 -5.71 5.35 2.78
CA LEU A 113 -5.57 4.16 3.61
C LEU A 113 -4.18 3.50 3.50
N LEU A 114 -3.68 3.26 2.28
CA LEU A 114 -2.32 2.72 2.09
C LEU A 114 -1.25 3.68 2.66
N GLY A 115 -1.48 4.98 2.55
CA GLY A 115 -0.56 5.99 3.08
C GLY A 115 -0.58 6.06 4.60
N ARG A 116 -1.74 5.88 5.25
CA ARG A 116 -1.86 5.73 6.71
C ARG A 116 -1.07 4.52 7.20
N TRP A 117 -1.14 3.42 6.47
CA TRP A 117 -0.38 2.22 6.81
C TRP A 117 1.13 2.44 6.66
N LEU A 118 1.60 2.99 5.54
CA LEU A 118 3.04 3.19 5.29
C LEU A 118 3.63 4.33 6.12
N LYS A 119 3.04 5.53 6.06
CA LYS A 119 3.53 6.70 6.80
C LYS A 119 3.31 6.54 8.30
N GLY A 120 2.16 6.01 8.72
CA GLY A 120 1.87 5.80 10.12
C GLY A 120 2.89 4.88 10.79
N ARG A 121 3.40 3.87 10.09
CA ARG A 121 4.48 3.02 10.61
C ARG A 121 5.82 3.74 10.72
N MET A 122 6.18 4.56 9.74
CA MET A 122 7.38 5.41 9.84
C MET A 122 7.25 6.47 10.94
N GLU A 123 6.07 7.05 11.13
CA GLU A 123 5.74 8.00 12.20
C GLU A 123 5.80 7.33 13.58
N SER A 124 5.23 6.13 13.71
CA SER A 124 5.28 5.33 14.95
C SER A 124 6.70 4.90 15.30
N ALA A 125 7.57 4.76 14.30
CA ALA A 125 8.99 4.50 14.47
C ALA A 125 9.83 5.77 14.69
N HIS A 126 9.20 6.95 14.83
CA HIS A 126 9.87 8.26 14.95
C HIS A 126 10.85 8.57 13.80
N CYS A 127 10.60 8.01 12.62
CA CYS A 127 11.44 8.20 11.44
C CYS A 127 10.87 9.27 10.49
N LEU A 128 9.58 9.60 10.64
CA LEU A 128 8.86 10.57 9.83
C LEU A 128 7.96 11.41 10.74
N GLU A 129 7.85 12.70 10.47
CA GLU A 129 6.84 13.56 11.09
C GLU A 129 5.84 14.04 10.03
N SER A 130 4.59 14.27 10.44
CA SER A 130 3.56 14.79 9.55
C SER A 130 4.00 16.12 8.93
N GLY A 131 3.93 16.21 7.60
CA GLY A 131 4.38 17.38 6.84
C GLY A 131 5.85 17.35 6.39
N GLN A 132 6.63 16.32 6.76
CA GLN A 132 7.99 16.13 6.25
C GLN A 132 8.03 15.21 5.02
N PRO A 133 8.91 15.42 4.04
CA PRO A 133 9.03 14.51 2.89
C PRO A 133 9.62 13.16 3.30
N VAL A 134 9.13 12.08 2.69
CA VAL A 134 9.78 10.77 2.76
C VAL A 134 11.04 10.82 1.90
N THR A 135 12.20 10.80 2.55
CA THR A 135 13.53 10.83 1.93
C THR A 135 14.27 9.52 2.09
N ALA A 136 15.42 9.38 1.42
CA ALA A 136 16.29 8.20 1.61
C ALA A 136 16.75 8.06 3.07
N LYS A 137 16.94 9.18 3.78
CA LYS A 137 17.30 9.18 5.21
C LYS A 137 16.16 8.65 6.08
N VAL A 138 14.91 9.01 5.77
CA VAL A 138 13.72 8.46 6.46
C VAL A 138 13.69 6.94 6.31
N LEU A 139 13.83 6.43 5.08
CA LEU A 139 13.80 4.98 4.81
C LEU A 139 14.97 4.24 5.45
N TYR A 140 16.17 4.83 5.41
CA TYR A 140 17.36 4.31 6.09
C TYR A 140 17.13 4.21 7.61
N ASN A 141 16.61 5.26 8.24
CA ASN A 141 16.32 5.26 9.67
C ASN A 141 15.21 4.26 10.03
N TYR A 142 14.18 4.14 9.18
CA TYR A 142 13.13 3.14 9.34
C TYR A 142 13.69 1.71 9.24
N GLY A 143 14.70 1.51 8.39
CA GLY A 143 15.39 0.25 8.15
C GLY A 143 14.82 -0.55 6.98
N ARG A 144 13.92 0.03 6.19
CA ARG A 144 13.29 -0.63 5.03
C ARG A 144 12.86 0.37 3.98
N ASP A 145 13.16 0.05 2.72
CA ASP A 145 12.86 0.86 1.54
C ASP A 145 12.03 0.09 0.49
N THR A 146 11.57 -1.12 0.81
CA THR A 146 10.73 -1.93 -0.09
C THR A 146 9.48 -2.45 0.61
N ILE A 147 8.35 -2.38 -0.08
CA ILE A 147 7.18 -3.21 0.24
C ILE A 147 7.39 -4.57 -0.42
N VAL A 148 7.04 -5.65 0.28
CA VAL A 148 7.00 -6.99 -0.32
C VAL A 148 5.55 -7.39 -0.48
N LEU A 149 5.13 -7.64 -1.72
CA LEU A 149 3.78 -8.05 -2.08
C LEU A 149 3.85 -9.49 -2.61
N THR A 150 3.18 -10.42 -1.94
CA THR A 150 3.24 -11.86 -2.26
C THR A 150 1.85 -12.40 -2.54
N LYS A 151 1.70 -13.07 -3.68
CA LYS A 151 0.45 -13.75 -4.05
C LYS A 151 0.24 -14.93 -3.12
N THR A 152 -0.99 -15.15 -2.66
CA THR A 152 -1.36 -16.37 -1.94
C THR A 152 -2.24 -17.27 -2.80
N ASN A 153 -2.47 -18.50 -2.37
CA ASN A 153 -3.44 -19.42 -2.96
C ASN A 153 -4.88 -19.23 -2.43
N ASN A 154 -5.14 -18.17 -1.64
CA ASN A 154 -6.45 -17.91 -1.06
C ASN A 154 -7.30 -17.01 -1.97
N LEU A 155 -8.62 -17.24 -1.90
CA LEU A 155 -9.65 -16.39 -2.49
C LEU A 155 -10.64 -16.01 -1.38
N GLU A 156 -11.05 -14.75 -1.35
CA GLU A 156 -12.05 -14.27 -0.39
C GLU A 156 -13.10 -13.41 -1.10
N ARG A 157 -14.31 -13.39 -0.55
CA ARG A 157 -15.41 -12.61 -1.12
C ARG A 157 -15.26 -11.15 -0.69
N ASP A 158 -15.32 -10.23 -1.64
CA ASP A 158 -15.44 -8.80 -1.38
C ASP A 158 -16.75 -8.53 -0.61
N PRO A 159 -16.69 -7.93 0.59
CA PRO A 159 -17.88 -7.67 1.38
C PRO A 159 -18.86 -6.68 0.74
N VAL A 160 -18.40 -5.86 -0.22
CA VAL A 160 -19.23 -4.85 -0.90
C VAL A 160 -19.80 -5.37 -2.21
N SER A 161 -18.94 -5.82 -3.13
CA SER A 161 -19.38 -6.25 -4.47
C SER A 161 -19.88 -7.70 -4.52
N GLY A 162 -19.49 -8.52 -3.55
CA GLY A 162 -19.74 -9.96 -3.57
C GLY A 162 -18.84 -10.75 -4.53
N GLU A 163 -17.92 -10.11 -5.24
CA GLU A 163 -16.96 -10.76 -6.14
C GLU A 163 -15.93 -11.59 -5.36
N MET A 164 -15.43 -12.69 -5.95
CA MET A 164 -14.29 -13.42 -5.40
C MET A 164 -12.99 -12.74 -5.81
N LEU A 165 -12.23 -12.24 -4.85
CA LEU A 165 -10.96 -11.56 -5.07
C LEU A 165 -9.77 -12.44 -4.68
N GLU A 166 -8.67 -12.29 -5.41
CA GLU A 166 -7.36 -12.85 -5.04
C GLU A 166 -6.90 -12.24 -3.71
N VAL A 167 -6.32 -13.07 -2.85
CA VAL A 167 -5.75 -12.62 -1.57
C VAL A 167 -4.23 -12.54 -1.66
N TRP A 168 -3.69 -11.43 -1.20
CA TRP A 168 -2.26 -11.13 -1.20
C TRP A 168 -1.77 -10.79 0.21
N ALA A 169 -0.53 -11.16 0.50
CA ALA A 169 0.18 -10.71 1.69
C ALA A 169 1.04 -9.48 1.35
N ILE A 170 1.00 -8.44 2.18
CA ILE A 170 1.84 -7.25 2.05
C ILE A 170 2.68 -7.06 3.30
N ASP A 171 3.97 -6.80 3.10
CA ASP A 171 4.95 -6.67 4.18
C ASP A 171 5.72 -5.34 4.09
N PHE A 172 5.68 -4.60 5.18
CA PHE A 172 6.52 -3.43 5.45
C PHE A 172 7.11 -3.45 6.87
N ALA A 173 7.29 -4.64 7.44
CA ALA A 173 7.94 -4.85 8.73
C ALA A 173 9.38 -4.33 8.74
N ARG A 174 9.80 -3.75 9.87
CA ARG A 174 11.20 -3.36 10.04
C ARG A 174 12.02 -4.64 10.27
N PRO A 175 13.22 -4.77 9.70
CA PRO A 175 14.02 -5.99 9.84
C PRO A 175 14.41 -6.35 11.29
N ASN A 176 14.32 -5.39 12.23
CA ASN A 176 14.74 -5.54 13.63
C ASN A 176 13.62 -5.21 14.64
N SER A 177 12.34 -5.26 14.25
CA SER A 177 11.19 -5.00 15.14
C SER A 177 10.44 -6.26 15.52
#